data_AF-A0A6G1YRU3-F1
#
_entry.id   AF-A0A6G1YRU3-F1
#
_cell.length_a   1.000
_cell.length_b   1.000
_cell.length_c   1.000
_cell.angle_alpha   90.00
_cell.angle_beta   90.00
_cell.angle_gamma   90.00
#
_symmetry.space_group_name_H-M   'P 1'
#
loop_
_entity.id
_entity.type
_entity.pdbx_description
1 polymer ?
#
loop_
_entity_poly.entity_id
_entity_poly.type
_entity_poly.pdbx_seq_one_letter_code
_entity_poly.pdbx_strand_id
1 'polypeptide(L)'
;MTRQILPYNNTSETVMFVLTVVVAYGVGSWILLGYTKQAISGLRAKSHFINIMYWAVTIIQFCLLVILVFVIFNNSSRFPVLSVYLISSISALIIIAIISFKFFSWYSRGKRNVMVLFFGIATATFGFSIAEDAYTKLILVQVVEEKSPPGVIPQSYFLYKTVEKYNGEVEFKVVNPSTTTLWIVPTSQLALDNELNY
;
A
#
# COMPACT_ATOMS: atom_id res chain seq x y z
N MET A 1 -20.83 3.80 -18.42
CA MET A 1 -21.17 2.81 -17.37
C MET A 1 -20.16 2.99 -16.25
N THR A 2 -20.60 3.27 -15.02
CA THR A 2 -19.70 3.37 -13.87
C THR A 2 -19.24 1.97 -13.45
N ARG A 3 -17.93 1.76 -13.25
CA ARG A 3 -17.28 0.48 -12.86
C ARG A 3 -17.63 0.02 -11.43
N GLN A 4 -18.79 0.40 -10.88
CA GLN A 4 -19.16 0.12 -9.49
C GLN A 4 -20.00 -1.16 -9.42
N ILE A 5 -19.40 -2.26 -8.95
CA ILE A 5 -20.04 -3.59 -8.88
C ILE A 5 -20.92 -3.72 -7.62
N LEU A 6 -20.62 -2.97 -6.56
CA LEU A 6 -21.36 -2.98 -5.29
C LEU A 6 -21.68 -1.55 -4.83
N PRO A 7 -22.91 -1.28 -4.33
CA PRO A 7 -23.25 -0.01 -3.71
C PRO A 7 -22.48 0.12 -2.39
N TYR A 8 -21.55 1.07 -2.34
CA TYR A 8 -20.70 1.31 -1.18
C TYR A 8 -21.31 2.43 -0.33
N ASN A 9 -21.70 2.12 0.90
CA ASN A 9 -22.16 3.08 1.90
C ASN A 9 -21.15 3.17 3.07
N ASN A 10 -21.22 4.24 3.86
CA ASN A 10 -20.26 4.50 4.96
C ASN A 10 -20.14 3.33 5.97
N THR A 11 -21.22 2.57 6.19
CA THR A 11 -21.22 1.39 7.07
C THR A 11 -20.43 0.24 6.44
N SER A 12 -20.70 -0.08 5.18
CA SER A 12 -19.98 -1.11 4.43
C SER A 12 -18.49 -0.78 4.29
N GLU A 13 -18.15 0.49 4.10
CA GLU A 13 -16.78 1.01 4.14
C GLU A 13 -16.05 0.67 5.42
N THR A 14 -16.67 1.04 6.54
CA THR A 14 -16.08 0.82 7.85
C THR A 14 -15.92 -0.68 8.12
N VAL A 15 -16.92 -1.49 7.77
CA VAL A 15 -16.87 -2.95 7.95
C VAL A 15 -15.76 -3.57 7.10
N MET A 16 -15.66 -3.21 5.82
CA MET A 16 -14.62 -3.72 4.92
C MET A 16 -13.23 -3.29 5.38
N PHE A 17 -13.08 -2.04 5.83
CA PHE A 17 -11.83 -1.53 6.35
C PHE A 17 -11.40 -2.27 7.63
N VAL A 18 -12.31 -2.43 8.60
CA VAL A 18 -12.06 -3.19 9.83
C VAL A 18 -11.68 -4.64 9.52
N LEU A 19 -12.40 -5.31 8.61
CA LEU A 19 -12.11 -6.68 8.23
C LEU A 19 -10.73 -6.79 7.58
N THR A 20 -10.37 -5.84 6.72
CA THR A 20 -9.05 -5.79 6.08
C THR A 20 -7.94 -5.57 7.10
N VAL A 21 -8.09 -4.62 8.03
CA VAL A 21 -7.06 -4.30 9.02
C VAL A 21 -6.91 -5.40 10.06
N VAL A 22 -8.02 -5.91 10.62
CA VAL A 22 -7.96 -6.87 11.73
C VAL A 22 -7.68 -8.28 11.23
N VAL A 23 -8.43 -8.74 10.22
CA VAL A 23 -8.35 -10.12 9.75
C VAL A 23 -7.21 -10.27 8.76
N ALA A 24 -7.27 -9.57 7.62
CA ALA A 24 -6.28 -9.78 6.56
C ALA A 24 -4.89 -9.32 7.02
N TYR A 25 -4.78 -8.09 7.53
CA TYR A 25 -3.49 -7.55 7.96
C TYR A 25 -3.07 -8.10 9.33
N GLY A 26 -3.88 -7.98 10.37
CA GLY A 26 -3.52 -8.44 11.73
C GLY A 26 -3.23 -9.93 11.82
N VAL A 27 -4.23 -10.78 11.55
CA VAL A 27 -4.09 -12.24 11.64
C VAL A 27 -3.12 -12.76 10.57
N GLY A 28 -3.23 -12.28 9.33
CA GLY A 28 -2.35 -12.69 8.24
C GLY A 28 -0.88 -12.40 8.54
N SER A 29 -0.57 -11.19 9.03
CA SER A 29 0.81 -10.82 9.39
C SER A 29 1.35 -11.65 10.54
N TRP A 30 0.51 -11.92 11.55
CA TRP A 30 0.90 -12.74 12.69
C TRP A 30 1.30 -14.16 12.26
N ILE A 31 0.48 -14.80 11.42
CA ILE A 31 0.76 -16.13 10.87
C ILE A 31 2.05 -16.10 10.04
N LEU A 32 2.21 -15.11 9.17
CA LEU A 32 3.37 -15.00 8.28
C LEU A 32 4.67 -14.79 9.05
N LEU A 33 4.65 -13.95 10.09
CA LEU A 33 5.79 -13.73 10.98
C LEU A 33 6.13 -14.99 11.78
N GLY A 34 5.11 -15.71 12.28
CA GLY A 34 5.28 -16.98 12.97
C GLY A 34 5.95 -18.04 12.09
N TYR A 35 5.46 -18.22 10.87
CA TYR A 35 6.05 -19.14 9.90
C TYR A 35 7.47 -18.73 9.54
N THR A 36 7.69 -17.45 9.24
CA THR A 36 9.01 -16.92 8.90
C THR A 36 9.99 -17.18 10.04
N LYS A 37 9.62 -16.87 11.28
CA LYS A 37 10.44 -17.11 12.48
C LYS A 37 10.91 -18.57 12.57
N GLN A 38 10.02 -19.51 12.30
CA GLN A 38 10.34 -20.93 12.32
C GLN A 38 11.28 -21.31 11.17
N ALA A 39 10.96 -20.88 9.94
CA ALA A 39 11.73 -21.18 8.74
C ALA A 39 13.17 -20.66 8.80
N ILE A 40 13.39 -19.46 9.37
CA ILE A 40 14.73 -18.84 9.46
C ILE A 40 15.41 -19.06 10.81
N SER A 41 14.85 -19.87 11.72
CA SER A 41 15.35 -20.04 13.09
C SER A 41 16.83 -20.45 13.14
N GLY A 42 17.24 -21.44 12.34
CA GLY A 42 18.64 -21.86 12.23
C GLY A 42 19.56 -20.79 11.64
N LEU A 43 19.07 -20.01 10.67
CA LEU A 43 19.84 -18.89 10.08
C LEU A 43 19.98 -17.73 11.06
N ARG A 44 18.95 -17.45 11.87
CA ARG A 44 18.97 -16.40 12.90
C ARG A 44 19.94 -16.71 14.03
N ALA A 45 20.02 -17.96 14.47
CA ALA A 45 20.99 -18.37 15.48
C ALA A 45 22.44 -18.16 15.01
N LYS A 46 22.68 -18.23 13.69
CA LYS A 46 24.02 -18.12 13.10
C LYS A 46 24.37 -16.73 12.57
N SER A 47 23.38 -15.89 12.23
CA SER A 47 23.60 -14.61 11.57
C SER A 47 22.92 -13.45 12.28
N HIS A 48 23.72 -12.55 12.86
CA HIS A 48 23.25 -11.33 13.51
C HIS A 48 22.42 -10.44 12.56
N PHE A 49 22.82 -10.35 11.29
CA PHE A 49 22.09 -9.59 10.28
C PHE A 49 20.66 -10.09 10.08
N ILE A 50 20.48 -11.41 9.96
CA ILE A 50 19.15 -12.00 9.76
C ILE A 50 18.28 -11.80 11.01
N ASN A 51 18.90 -11.84 12.19
CA ASN A 51 18.19 -11.54 13.43
C ASN A 51 17.75 -10.06 13.53
N ILE A 52 18.62 -9.11 13.18
CA ILE A 52 18.25 -7.68 13.12
C ILE A 52 17.11 -7.47 12.12
N MET A 53 17.22 -8.04 10.91
CA MET A 53 16.24 -7.84 9.85
C MET A 53 14.86 -8.38 10.26
N TYR A 54 14.80 -9.56 10.89
CA TYR A 54 13.55 -10.10 11.43
C TYR A 54 12.91 -9.15 12.45
N TRP A 55 13.71 -8.63 13.40
CA TRP A 55 13.19 -7.71 14.42
C TRP A 55 12.75 -6.38 13.82
N ALA A 56 13.52 -5.82 12.87
CA ALA A 56 13.15 -4.60 12.16
C ALA A 56 11.81 -4.75 11.44
N VAL A 57 11.62 -5.82 10.67
CA VAL A 57 10.35 -6.13 9.98
C VAL A 57 9.21 -6.30 11.00
N THR A 58 9.44 -7.02 12.11
CA THR A 58 8.43 -7.22 13.15
C THR A 58 7.99 -5.89 13.77
N ILE A 59 8.93 -5.01 14.09
CA ILE A 59 8.64 -3.68 14.67
C ILE A 59 7.85 -2.83 13.67
N ILE A 60 8.28 -2.76 12.41
CA ILE A 60 7.59 -2.00 11.37
C ILE A 60 6.15 -2.51 11.20
N GLN A 61 5.94 -3.82 11.15
CA GLN A 61 4.61 -4.42 10.99
C GLN A 61 3.67 -4.08 12.15
N PHE A 62 4.17 -4.14 13.39
CA PHE A 62 3.36 -3.79 14.56
C PHE A 62 3.07 -2.29 14.65
N CYS A 63 4.04 -1.44 14.32
CA CYS A 63 3.81 0.01 14.24
C CYS A 63 2.74 0.36 13.20
N LEU A 64 2.82 -0.25 12.01
CA LEU A 64 1.82 -0.07 10.96
C LEU A 64 0.43 -0.58 11.40
N LEU A 65 0.35 -1.70 12.11
CA LEU A 65 -0.93 -2.19 12.68
C LEU A 65 -1.55 -1.17 13.63
N VAL A 66 -0.76 -0.64 14.58
CA VAL A 66 -1.23 0.35 15.56
C VAL A 66 -1.74 1.60 14.87
N ILE A 67 -1.02 2.07 13.85
CA ILE A 67 -1.41 3.22 13.05
C ILE A 67 -2.71 2.95 12.28
N LEU A 68 -2.85 1.80 11.64
CA LEU A 68 -4.08 1.43 10.91
C LEU A 68 -5.28 1.35 11.85
N VAL A 69 -5.10 0.79 13.04
CA VAL A 69 -6.13 0.77 14.08
C VAL A 69 -6.47 2.19 14.55
N PHE A 70 -5.47 3.06 14.73
CA PHE A 70 -5.70 4.47 15.07
C PHE A 70 -6.52 5.21 13.99
N VAL A 71 -6.25 4.94 12.71
CA VAL A 71 -7.01 5.52 11.58
C VAL A 71 -8.48 5.11 11.63
N ILE A 72 -8.81 3.90 12.08
CA ILE A 72 -10.22 3.46 12.27
C ILE A 72 -10.94 4.38 13.25
N PHE A 73 -10.28 4.77 14.35
CA PHE A 73 -10.90 5.58 15.40
C PHE A 73 -10.83 7.09 15.12
N ASN A 74 -9.88 7.55 14.31
CA ASN A 74 -9.64 8.97 14.05
C ASN A 74 -9.71 9.31 12.56
N ASN A 75 -10.90 9.21 11.98
CA ASN A 75 -11.18 9.47 10.55
C ASN A 75 -11.19 10.97 10.17
N SER A 76 -10.74 11.87 11.05
CA SER A 76 -10.86 13.33 10.84
C SER A 76 -9.75 13.95 9.99
N SER A 77 -8.68 13.24 9.64
CA SER A 77 -7.61 13.82 8.85
C SER A 77 -7.05 12.83 7.82
N ARG A 78 -6.76 13.36 6.63
CA ARG A 78 -6.23 12.64 5.46
C ARG A 78 -4.70 12.51 5.50
N PHE A 79 -4.03 13.43 6.18
CA PHE A 79 -2.57 13.43 6.37
C PHE A 79 -2.00 12.12 6.93
N PRO A 80 -2.62 11.46 7.93
CA PRO A 80 -2.13 10.19 8.46
C PRO A 80 -2.06 9.08 7.40
N VAL A 81 -3.07 8.93 6.54
CA VAL A 81 -3.17 7.76 5.65
C VAL A 81 -2.13 7.79 4.53
N LEU A 82 -1.98 8.94 3.86
CA LEU A 82 -1.02 9.09 2.76
C LEU A 82 0.43 8.97 3.27
N SER A 83 0.74 9.60 4.40
CA SER A 83 2.07 9.52 5.01
C SER A 83 2.41 8.09 5.43
N VAL A 84 1.44 7.33 5.94
CA VAL A 84 1.64 5.94 6.35
C VAL A 84 1.87 5.03 5.16
N TYR A 85 1.12 5.23 4.08
CA TYR A 85 1.35 4.53 2.82
C TYR A 85 2.77 4.81 2.28
N LEU A 86 3.16 6.09 2.22
CA LEU A 86 4.51 6.51 1.79
C LEU A 86 5.63 5.85 2.61
N ILE A 87 5.55 5.95 3.94
CA ILE A 87 6.57 5.41 4.84
C ILE A 87 6.64 3.89 4.70
N SER A 88 5.49 3.22 4.61
CA SER A 88 5.42 1.77 4.43
C SER A 88 6.05 1.33 3.11
N SER A 89 5.67 1.95 1.99
CA SER A 89 6.16 1.59 0.65
C SER A 89 7.66 1.83 0.52
N ILE A 90 8.17 2.96 1.01
CA ILE A 90 9.62 3.25 1.00
C ILE A 90 10.38 2.23 1.87
N SER A 91 9.87 1.94 3.07
CA SER A 91 10.49 0.96 3.96
C SER A 91 10.54 -0.43 3.33
N ALA A 92 9.44 -0.85 2.69
CA ALA A 92 9.36 -2.12 1.98
C ALA A 92 10.37 -2.19 0.83
N LEU A 93 10.48 -1.14 0.01
CA LEU A 93 11.43 -1.08 -1.10
C LEU A 93 12.88 -1.17 -0.62
N ILE A 94 13.22 -0.49 0.48
CA ILE A 94 14.57 -0.57 1.08
C ILE A 94 14.87 -1.99 1.54
N ILE A 95 13.94 -2.62 2.26
CA ILE A 95 14.12 -3.99 2.77
C ILE A 95 14.30 -4.97 1.61
N ILE A 96 13.42 -4.89 0.60
CA ILE A 96 13.47 -5.75 -0.58
C ILE A 96 14.76 -5.54 -1.37
N ALA A 97 15.19 -4.30 -1.58
CA ALA A 97 16.44 -4.00 -2.27
C ALA A 97 17.65 -4.61 -1.54
N ILE A 98 17.70 -4.49 -0.20
CA ILE A 98 18.76 -5.07 0.62
C ILE A 98 18.76 -6.61 0.50
N ILE A 99 17.59 -7.24 0.60
CA ILE A 99 17.45 -8.71 0.50
C ILE A 99 17.85 -9.20 -0.88
N SER A 100 17.35 -8.54 -1.93
CA SER A 100 17.64 -8.85 -3.33
C SER A 100 19.13 -8.73 -3.62
N PHE A 101 19.76 -7.61 -3.22
CA PHE A 101 21.21 -7.42 -3.34
C PHE A 101 22.00 -8.53 -2.64
N LYS A 102 21.54 -8.96 -1.46
CA LYS A 102 22.19 -10.02 -0.70
C LYS A 102 22.11 -11.38 -1.40
N PHE A 103 20.96 -11.73 -1.99
CA PHE A 103 20.83 -12.94 -2.80
C PHE A 103 21.74 -12.90 -4.03
N PHE A 104 21.79 -11.78 -4.76
CA PHE A 104 22.70 -11.64 -5.89
C PHE A 104 24.18 -11.71 -5.48
N SER A 105 24.54 -11.10 -4.35
CA SER A 105 25.89 -11.17 -3.80
C SER A 105 26.29 -12.60 -3.43
N TRP A 106 25.39 -13.36 -2.80
CA TRP A 106 25.60 -14.77 -2.47
C TRP A 106 25.68 -15.66 -3.71
N TYR A 107 24.91 -15.38 -4.76
CA TYR A 107 25.03 -16.06 -6.04
C TYR A 107 26.41 -15.82 -6.66
N SER A 108 26.88 -14.57 -6.68
CA SER A 108 28.16 -14.19 -7.27
C SER A 108 29.37 -14.76 -6.51
N ARG A 109 29.32 -14.78 -5.17
CA ARG A 109 30.42 -15.23 -4.30
C ARG A 109 30.41 -16.73 -3.97
N GLY A 110 29.28 -17.40 -4.16
CA GLY A 110 29.12 -18.84 -3.89
C GLY A 110 29.40 -19.72 -5.11
N LYS A 111 28.96 -20.98 -5.07
CA LYS A 111 29.03 -21.94 -6.20
C LYS A 111 28.09 -21.59 -7.37
N ARG A 112 27.66 -20.33 -7.51
CA ARG A 112 26.61 -19.90 -8.46
C ARG A 112 25.35 -20.78 -8.38
N ASN A 113 24.87 -21.00 -7.16
CA ASN A 113 23.65 -21.79 -6.96
C ASN A 113 22.45 -21.07 -7.59
N VAL A 114 21.92 -21.65 -8.65
CA VAL A 114 20.79 -21.12 -9.44
C VAL A 114 19.55 -20.88 -8.57
N MET A 115 19.35 -21.67 -7.52
CA MET A 115 18.21 -21.48 -6.60
C MET A 115 18.29 -20.13 -5.87
N VAL A 116 19.49 -19.69 -5.49
CA VAL A 116 19.72 -18.38 -4.83
C VAL A 116 19.47 -17.25 -5.82
N LEU A 117 19.80 -17.45 -7.09
CA LEU A 117 19.51 -16.50 -8.17
C LEU A 117 18.00 -16.32 -8.35
N PHE A 118 17.24 -17.42 -8.40
CA PHE A 118 15.78 -17.34 -8.52
C PHE A 118 15.13 -16.62 -7.33
N PHE A 119 15.62 -16.82 -6.11
CA PHE A 119 15.15 -16.04 -4.96
C PHE A 119 15.48 -14.55 -5.08
N GLY A 120 16.66 -14.21 -5.58
CA GLY A 120 17.03 -12.81 -5.86
C GLY A 120 16.12 -12.14 -6.88
N ILE A 121 15.85 -12.83 -8.01
CA ILE A 121 14.96 -12.35 -9.07
C ILE A 121 13.54 -12.21 -8.53
N ALA A 122 12.98 -13.23 -7.87
CA ALA A 122 11.64 -13.17 -7.30
C ALA A 122 11.49 -12.01 -6.31
N THR A 123 12.49 -11.81 -5.44
CA THR A 123 12.50 -10.69 -4.51
C THR A 123 12.55 -9.34 -5.24
N ALA A 124 13.36 -9.22 -6.30
CA ALA A 124 13.40 -8.02 -7.13
C ALA A 124 12.05 -7.74 -7.82
N THR A 125 11.39 -8.78 -8.36
CA THR A 125 10.05 -8.66 -8.97
C THR A 125 9.03 -8.14 -7.96
N PHE A 126 9.01 -8.65 -6.73
CA PHE A 126 8.15 -8.08 -5.68
C PHE A 126 8.45 -6.61 -5.41
N GLY A 127 9.73 -6.21 -5.45
CA GLY A 127 10.12 -4.80 -5.33
C GLY A 127 9.56 -3.94 -6.46
N PHE A 128 9.61 -4.43 -7.71
CA PHE A 128 9.02 -3.74 -8.85
C PHE A 128 7.50 -3.57 -8.71
N SER A 129 6.77 -4.61 -8.30
CA SER A 129 5.32 -4.51 -8.08
C SER A 129 4.96 -3.48 -7.01
N ILE A 130 5.72 -3.39 -5.91
CA ILE A 130 5.51 -2.37 -4.88
C ILE A 130 5.86 -0.98 -5.40
N ALA A 131 6.93 -0.85 -6.19
CA ALA A 131 7.34 0.43 -6.77
C ALA A 131 6.30 0.96 -7.75
N GLU A 132 5.73 0.08 -8.58
CA GLU A 132 4.64 0.39 -9.50
C GLU A 132 3.38 0.86 -8.74
N ASP A 133 2.93 0.12 -7.73
CA ASP A 133 1.77 0.52 -6.90
C ASP A 133 1.99 1.85 -6.18
N ALA A 134 3.22 2.12 -5.74
CA ALA A 134 3.59 3.41 -5.16
C ALA A 134 3.55 4.52 -6.23
N TYR A 135 4.04 4.26 -7.43
CA TYR A 135 4.06 5.20 -8.53
C TYR A 135 2.64 5.63 -8.93
N THR A 136 1.74 4.69 -9.17
CA THR A 136 0.35 4.99 -9.58
C THR A 136 -0.36 5.83 -8.53
N LYS A 137 -0.33 5.42 -7.27
CA LYS A 137 -1.09 6.08 -6.19
C LYS A 137 -0.53 7.43 -5.74
N LEU A 138 0.78 7.67 -5.91
CA LEU A 138 1.43 8.89 -5.39
C LEU A 138 1.69 9.93 -6.46
N ILE A 139 1.98 9.50 -7.68
CA ILE A 139 2.43 10.38 -8.76
C ILE A 139 1.33 10.56 -9.80
N LEU A 140 0.58 9.51 -10.08
CA LEU A 140 -0.40 9.49 -11.18
C LEU A 140 -1.76 10.06 -10.74
N VAL A 141 -2.14 9.84 -9.48
CA VAL A 141 -3.38 10.40 -8.92
C VAL A 141 -3.13 11.77 -8.29
N GLN A 142 -3.67 12.82 -8.92
CA GLN A 142 -3.75 14.16 -8.34
C GLN A 142 -4.93 14.24 -7.38
N VAL A 143 -4.75 14.89 -6.24
CA VAL A 143 -5.87 15.07 -5.30
C VAL A 143 -6.16 16.54 -5.07
N VAL A 144 -7.41 16.91 -5.29
CA VAL A 144 -7.92 18.28 -5.19
C VAL A 144 -8.90 18.36 -4.03
N GLU A 145 -8.78 19.40 -3.20
CA GLU A 145 -9.70 19.67 -2.09
C GLU A 145 -10.51 20.93 -2.39
N GLU A 146 -11.82 20.81 -2.26
CA GLU A 146 -12.77 21.90 -2.46
C GLU A 146 -13.58 22.14 -1.20
N LYS A 147 -14.13 23.34 -1.05
CA LYS A 147 -15.05 23.62 0.06
C LYS A 147 -16.37 22.90 -0.17
N SER A 148 -16.83 22.15 0.83
CA SER A 148 -18.09 21.42 0.71
C SER A 148 -19.30 22.35 0.72
N PRO A 149 -20.38 22.00 0.01
CA PRO A 149 -21.64 22.71 0.16
C PRO A 149 -22.15 22.62 1.62
N PRO A 150 -22.85 23.64 2.12
CA PRO A 150 -23.35 23.65 3.49
C PRO A 150 -24.43 22.58 3.70
N GLY A 151 -24.37 21.87 4.84
CA GLY A 151 -25.39 20.89 5.25
C GLY A 151 -25.27 19.50 4.59
N VAL A 152 -24.16 19.20 3.94
CA VAL A 152 -23.98 17.91 3.24
C VAL A 152 -23.58 16.80 4.22
N ILE A 153 -24.19 15.64 4.05
CA ILE A 153 -23.90 14.43 4.82
C ILE A 153 -22.61 13.80 4.27
N PRO A 154 -21.68 13.32 5.13
CA PRO A 154 -20.46 12.69 4.66
C PRO A 154 -20.75 11.48 3.77
N GLN A 155 -20.20 11.47 2.55
CA GLN A 155 -20.40 10.36 1.62
C GLN A 155 -19.26 10.26 0.61
N SER A 156 -18.93 9.03 0.25
CA SER A 156 -17.91 8.66 -0.73
C SER A 156 -18.54 8.09 -2.00
N TYR A 157 -17.89 8.34 -3.14
CA TYR A 157 -18.36 7.88 -4.46
C TYR A 157 -17.19 7.52 -5.36
N PHE A 158 -17.28 6.39 -6.04
CA PHE A 158 -16.46 6.08 -7.20
C PHE A 158 -17.17 6.59 -8.46
N LEU A 159 -16.57 7.54 -9.18
CA LEU A 159 -17.22 8.30 -10.26
C LEU A 159 -16.74 7.89 -11.65
N TYR A 160 -15.44 7.64 -11.82
CA TYR A 160 -14.78 7.33 -13.10
C TYR A 160 -15.32 8.19 -14.25
N LYS A 161 -15.28 9.51 -14.07
CA LYS A 161 -15.86 10.46 -15.03
C LYS A 161 -14.88 11.58 -15.33
N THR A 162 -14.62 11.81 -16.62
CA THR A 162 -13.87 12.96 -17.10
C THR A 162 -14.60 14.27 -16.77
N VAL A 163 -13.90 15.19 -16.12
CA VAL A 163 -14.40 16.51 -15.77
C VAL A 163 -13.47 17.56 -16.35
N GLU A 164 -13.99 18.35 -17.30
CA GLU A 164 -13.20 19.38 -18.02
C GLU A 164 -12.52 20.37 -17.07
N LYS A 165 -13.19 20.73 -15.95
CA LYS A 165 -12.65 21.64 -14.92
C LYS A 165 -11.28 21.21 -14.39
N TYR A 166 -11.00 19.90 -14.34
CA TYR A 166 -9.74 19.36 -13.83
C TYR A 166 -8.83 18.81 -14.92
N ASN A 167 -9.26 18.88 -16.19
CA ASN A 167 -8.58 18.27 -17.32
C ASN A 167 -8.13 16.82 -17.02
N GLY A 168 -9.03 16.04 -16.43
CA GLY A 168 -8.76 14.69 -15.94
C GLY A 168 -10.02 13.93 -15.54
N GLU A 169 -9.85 12.64 -15.24
CA GLU A 169 -10.91 11.77 -14.77
C GLU A 169 -10.98 11.76 -13.25
N VAL A 170 -12.16 12.10 -12.70
CA VAL A 170 -12.43 11.95 -11.26
C VAL A 170 -12.76 10.49 -11.00
N GLU A 171 -11.86 9.78 -10.34
CA GLU A 171 -12.03 8.37 -10.01
C GLU A 171 -12.80 8.19 -8.71
N PHE A 172 -12.41 8.95 -7.68
CA PHE A 172 -12.99 8.87 -6.34
C PHE A 172 -13.32 10.27 -5.84
N LYS A 173 -14.37 10.37 -5.02
CA LYS A 173 -14.83 11.60 -4.38
C LYS A 173 -15.28 11.30 -2.98
N VAL A 174 -14.81 12.08 -2.01
CA VAL A 174 -15.24 12.02 -0.61
C VAL A 174 -15.73 13.39 -0.23
N VAL A 175 -16.99 13.47 0.16
CA VAL A 175 -17.61 14.69 0.66
C VAL A 175 -17.60 14.61 2.18
N ASN A 176 -16.95 15.57 2.82
CA ASN A 176 -17.03 15.81 4.26
C ASN A 176 -17.78 17.13 4.55
N PRO A 177 -18.17 17.43 5.80
CA PRO A 177 -18.93 18.63 6.11
C PRO A 177 -18.18 19.94 5.81
N SER A 178 -16.84 19.93 5.88
CA SER A 178 -15.98 21.08 5.61
C SER A 178 -15.36 21.07 4.22
N THR A 179 -14.96 19.90 3.72
CA THR A 179 -14.16 19.75 2.50
C THR A 179 -14.62 18.56 1.65
N THR A 180 -14.57 18.72 0.34
CA THR A 180 -14.80 17.68 -0.65
C THR A 180 -13.47 17.35 -1.30
N THR A 181 -13.01 16.12 -1.15
CA THR A 181 -11.76 15.61 -1.73
C THR A 181 -12.08 14.86 -3.02
N LEU A 182 -11.32 15.14 -4.09
CA LEU A 182 -11.45 14.54 -5.41
C LEU A 182 -10.11 13.93 -5.82
N TRP A 183 -10.10 12.64 -6.16
CA TRP A 183 -8.95 11.94 -6.72
C TRP A 183 -9.11 11.91 -8.23
N ILE A 184 -8.13 12.51 -8.90
CA ILE A 184 -8.19 12.84 -10.32
C ILE A 184 -6.96 12.27 -11.00
N VAL A 185 -7.16 11.52 -12.07
CA VAL A 185 -6.09 11.13 -12.99
C VAL A 185 -6.06 12.15 -14.13
N PRO A 186 -4.95 12.87 -14.35
CA PRO A 186 -4.84 13.81 -15.46
C PRO A 186 -5.04 13.11 -16.81
N THR A 187 -5.69 13.78 -17.78
CA THR A 187 -5.95 13.19 -19.11
C THR A 187 -4.66 12.75 -19.82
N SER A 188 -3.54 13.43 -19.57
CA SER A 188 -2.22 13.07 -20.10
C SER A 188 -1.67 11.75 -19.57
N GLN A 189 -2.10 11.31 -18.40
CA GLN A 189 -1.65 10.09 -17.72
C GLN A 189 -2.70 8.97 -17.77
N LEU A 190 -3.92 9.28 -18.22
CA LEU A 190 -5.05 8.34 -18.26
C LEU A 190 -4.78 7.09 -19.10
N ALA A 191 -4.06 7.22 -20.21
CA ALA A 191 -3.71 6.05 -21.04
C ALA A 191 -2.77 5.09 -20.28
N LEU A 192 -1.77 5.64 -19.58
CA LEU A 192 -0.84 4.88 -18.76
C LEU A 192 -1.53 4.25 -17.55
N ASP A 193 -2.40 5.00 -16.87
CA ASP A 193 -3.19 4.48 -15.75
C ASP A 193 -4.03 3.27 -16.15
N ASN A 194 -4.71 3.37 -17.29
CA ASN A 194 -5.51 2.27 -17.80
C ASN A 194 -4.65 1.03 -18.09
N GLU A 195 -3.47 1.18 -18.69
CA GLU A 195 -2.56 0.06 -18.95
C GLU A 195 -2.04 -0.60 -17.67
N LEU A 196 -1.80 0.17 -16.59
CA LEU A 196 -1.32 -0.35 -15.31
C LEU A 196 -2.44 -1.00 -14.47
N ASN A 197 -3.70 -0.64 -14.73
CA ASN A 197 -4.87 -1.15 -14.01
C ASN A 197 -5.57 -2.34 -14.72
N TYR A 198 -5.06 -2.82 -15.86
CA TYR A 198 -5.56 -3.99 -16.62
C TYR A 198 -4.63 -5.20 -16.49
#